data_AF-A0A2T9YR15-F1
#
_entry.id   AF-A0A2T9YR15-F1
#
_cell.length_a   1.000
_cell.length_b   1.000
_cell.length_c   1.000
_cell.angle_alpha   90.00
_cell.angle_beta   90.00
_cell.angle_gamma   90.00
#
_symmetry.space_group_name_H-M   'P 1'
#
loop_
_entity.id
_entity.type
_entity.pdbx_description
1 polymer ?
#
loop_
_entity_poly.entity_id
_entity_poly.type
_entity_poly.pdbx_seq_one_letter_code
_entity_poly.pdbx_strand_id
1 'polypeptide(L)' 'MGATQSIVDLSLVSKIGVPTQKLDTKITLKAVNGQLIEITEGVLVKVKLEEDLSMSIKFIVDCLRDLSC' A
#
# COMPACT_ATOMS: atom_id res chain seq x y z
N MET A 1 -18.50 -7.19 -4.68
CA MET A 1 -17.13 -7.08 -5.22
C MET A 1 -16.27 -6.45 -4.15
N GLY A 2 -15.16 -7.10 -3.78
CA GLY A 2 -14.23 -6.61 -2.74
C GLY A 2 -13.08 -5.78 -3.32
N ALA A 3 -12.18 -5.31 -2.46
CA ALA A 3 -10.99 -4.58 -2.89
C ALA A 3 -10.03 -5.50 -3.66
N THR A 4 -9.51 -5.01 -4.79
CA THR A 4 -8.53 -5.74 -5.62
C THR A 4 -7.09 -5.53 -5.16
N GLN A 5 -6.85 -4.50 -4.35
CA GLN A 5 -5.53 -4.10 -3.86
C GLN A 5 -5.56 -3.92 -2.35
N SER A 6 -4.46 -4.30 -1.69
CA SER A 6 -4.23 -4.01 -0.28
C SER A 6 -3.55 -2.65 -0.15
N ILE A 7 -4.21 -1.71 0.52
CA ILE A 7 -3.73 -0.34 0.72
C ILE A 7 -3.22 -0.19 2.14
N VAL A 8 -2.07 0.46 2.32
CA VAL A 8 -1.53 0.83 3.64
C VAL A 8 -1.22 2.33 3.68
N ASP A 9 -1.46 2.94 4.84
CA ASP A 9 -1.20 4.35 5.07
C ASP A 9 0.31 4.60 5.22
N LEU A 10 0.83 5.62 4.52
CA LEU A 10 2.24 5.99 4.58
C LEU A 10 2.73 6.25 6.01
N SER A 11 1.92 6.91 6.85
CA SER A 11 2.30 7.21 8.23
C SER A 11 2.50 5.94 9.07
N LEU A 12 1.75 4.89 8.79
CA LEU A 12 1.93 3.60 9.44
C LEU A 12 3.26 2.98 9.00
N VAL A 13 3.52 2.96 7.68
CA VAL A 13 4.76 2.42 7.10
C VAL A 13 6.00 3.13 7.66
N SER A 14 5.96 4.46 7.77
CA SER A 14 7.03 5.24 8.37
C SER A 14 7.24 4.94 9.85
N LYS A 15 6.16 4.77 10.63
CA LYS A 15 6.24 4.44 12.07
C LYS A 15 6.86 3.08 12.33
N ILE A 16 6.60 2.10 11.48
CA ILE A 16 7.16 0.74 11.61
C ILE A 16 8.56 0.62 10.99
N GLY A 17 9.04 1.67 10.30
CA GLY A 17 10.38 1.71 9.71
C GLY A 17 10.58 0.78 8.52
N VAL A 18 9.50 0.41 7.82
CA VAL A 18 9.61 -0.44 6.62
C VAL A 18 9.85 0.45 5.40
N PRO A 19 10.88 0.19 4.58
CA PRO A 19 11.18 1.02 3.42
C PRO A 19 10.08 0.89 2.36
N THR A 20 9.68 2.02 1.77
CA THR A 20 8.84 2.02 0.56
C THR A 20 9.73 1.84 -0.67
N GLN A 21 9.12 1.33 -1.74
CA GLN A 21 9.76 1.15 -3.03
C GLN A 21 8.83 1.64 -4.14
N LYS A 22 9.42 2.21 -5.18
CA LYS A 22 8.69 2.63 -6.37
C LYS A 22 8.09 1.39 -7.06
N LEU A 23 6.84 1.49 -7.47
CA LEU A 23 6.17 0.45 -8.23
C LEU A 23 6.66 0.44 -9.67
N ASP A 24 6.91 -0.74 -10.23
CA ASP A 24 7.26 -0.90 -11.65
C ASP A 24 6.13 -0.43 -12.57
N THR A 25 4.88 -0.62 -12.13
CA THR A 25 3.68 -0.18 -12.82
C THR A 25 2.91 0.77 -11.93
N LYS A 26 2.59 1.96 -12.47
CA LYS A 26 1.70 2.93 -11.82
C LYS A 26 0.31 2.32 -11.67
N ILE A 27 -0.30 2.49 -10.49
CA ILE A 27 -1.65 2.00 -10.22
C ILE A 27 -2.58 3.20 -10.08
N THR A 28 -3.64 3.25 -10.88
CA THR A 28 -4.70 4.24 -10.71
C THR A 28 -5.82 3.65 -9.87
N LEU A 29 -6.10 4.26 -8.72
CA LEU A 29 -7.23 3.94 -7.87
C LEU A 29 -8.37 4.91 -8.13
N LYS A 30 -9.61 4.42 -8.08
CA LYS A 30 -10.81 5.26 -8.02
C LYS A 30 -11.35 5.25 -6.61
N ALA A 31 -11.23 6.39 -5.92
CA ALA A 31 -11.78 6.56 -4.59
C ALA A 31 -13.32 6.58 -4.62
N VAL A 32 -13.93 6.38 -3.45
CA VAL A 32 -15.40 6.35 -3.30
C VAL A 32 -16.06 7.66 -3.73
N ASN A 33 -15.37 8.78 -3.55
CA ASN A 33 -15.79 10.12 -4.01
C ASN A 33 -15.63 10.32 -5.54
N GLY A 34 -15.16 9.31 -6.28
CA GLY A 34 -14.95 9.36 -7.73
C GLY A 34 -13.58 9.91 -8.16
N GLN A 35 -12.75 10.40 -7.23
CA GLN A 35 -11.42 10.90 -7.53
C GLN A 35 -10.50 9.77 -8.01
N LEU A 36 -9.70 10.08 -9.03
CA LEU A 36 -8.62 9.20 -9.49
C LEU A 36 -7.32 9.56 -8.78
N ILE A 37 -6.71 8.57 -8.14
CA ILE A 37 -5.45 8.71 -7.40
C ILE A 37 -4.41 7.84 -8.08
N GLU A 38 -3.28 8.43 -8.44
CA GLU A 38 -2.15 7.68 -9.01
C GLU A 38 -1.20 7.28 -7.90
N ILE A 39 -1.03 5.97 -7.70
CA ILE A 39 -0.12 5.40 -6.71
C ILE A 39 1.15 4.91 -7.42
N THR A 40 2.28 5.44 -6.96
CA THR A 40 3.61 5.12 -7.48
C THR A 40 4.49 4.36 -6.49
N GLU A 41 4.05 4.22 -5.24
CA GLU A 41 4.82 3.57 -4.18
C GLU A 41 4.10 2.36 -3.60
N GLY A 42 4.89 1.40 -3.16
CA GLY A 42 4.43 0.20 -2.49
C GLY A 42 5.42 -0.27 -1.44
N VAL A 43 4.99 -1.24 -0.65
CA VAL A 43 5.82 -1.91 0.33
C VAL A 43 5.57 -3.41 0.28
N LEU A 44 6.63 -4.20 0.40
CA LEU A 44 6.55 -5.65 0.50
C LEU A 44 6.72 -6.06 1.96
N VAL A 45 5.65 -6.56 2.56
CA VAL A 45 5.67 -7.00 3.96
C VAL A 45 5.67 -8.51 3.98
N LYS A 46 6.70 -9.10 4.61
CA LYS A 46 6.71 -10.53 4.92
C LYS A 46 5.87 -10.77 6.17
N VAL A 47 4.74 -11.43 5.99
CA VAL A 47 3.83 -11.80 7.07
C VAL A 47 4.05 -13.27 7.39
N LYS A 48 4.26 -13.58 8.68
CA LYS A 48 4.22 -14.94 9.20
C LYS A 48 2.85 -15.16 9.81
N LEU A 49 2.08 -16.10 9.26
CA LEU A 49 0.71 -16.39 9.70
C LEU A 49 0.72 -17.50 10.75
N GLU A 50 1.38 -18.61 10.44
CA GLU A 50 1.56 -19.78 11.31
C GLU A 50 3.03 -20.23 11.30
N GLU A 51 3.38 -21.25 12.10
CA GLU A 51 4.77 -21.64 12.37
C GLU A 51 5.60 -21.87 11.09
N ASP A 52 4.97 -22.36 10.01
CA ASP A 52 5.61 -22.66 8.72
C ASP A 52 5.08 -21.85 7.53
N LEU A 53 4.10 -20.97 7.75
CA LEU A 53 3.50 -20.19 6.67
C LEU A 53 3.98 -18.74 6.70
N SER A 54 4.90 -18.43 5.79
CA SER A 54 5.31 -17.06 5.50
C SER A 54 4.90 -16.68 4.09
N MET A 55 4.33 -15.49 3.93
CA MET A 55 4.00 -14.94 2.62
C MET A 55 4.40 -13.48 2.52
N SER A 56 4.77 -13.06 1.32
CA SER A 56 5.03 -11.65 1.03
C SER A 56 3.76 -11.02 0.50
N ILE A 57 3.23 -10.04 1.23
CA ILE A 57 2.06 -9.26 0.81
C ILE A 57 2.56 -7.92 0.28
N LYS A 58 2.18 -7.60 -0.96
CA LYS A 58 2.44 -6.30 -1.55
C LYS A 58 1.30 -5.37 -1.15
N PHE A 59 1.65 -4.28 -0.46
CA PHE A 59 0.73 -3.19 -0.19
C PHE A 59 1.09 -2.02 -1.10
N ILE A 60 0.09 -1.35 -1.63
CA ILE A 60 0.28 -0.03 -2.21
C ILE A 60 0.20 1.01 -1.10
N VAL A 61 1.10 1.99 -1.15
CA VAL A 61 1.23 3.00 -0.11
C VAL A 61 0.49 4.25 -0.57
N ASP A 62 -0.48 4.68 0.22
CA ASP A 62 -1.25 5.88 -0.05
C ASP A 62 -1.16 6.86 1.11
N CYS A 63 -1.13 8.14 0.76
CA CYS A 63 -1.11 9.27 1.67
C CYS A 63 -2.55 9.69 1.93
N LEU A 64 -3.35 8.80 2.52
CA LEU A 64 -4.81 8.93 2.64
C LEU A 64 -5.30 10.15 3.44
N ARG A 65 -4.40 11.03 3.92
CA ARG A 65 -4.75 12.10 4.87
C ARG A 65 -4.11 13.46 4.63
N ASP A 66 -3.11 13.60 3.76
CA ASP A 66 -2.47 14.90 3.55
C ASP A 66 -2.48 15.29 2.08
N LEU A 67 -3.18 16.38 1.77
CA LEU A 67 -3.15 17.12 0.50
C LEU A 67 -1.76 17.75 0.21
N SER A 68 -0.73 17.29 0.89
CA SER A 68 0.66 17.73 0.82
C SER A 68 1.63 16.54 0.91
N CYS A 69 1.26 15.46 0.23
CA CYS A 69 2.24 14.65 -0.50
C CYS A 69 2.35 15.29 -1.92
#